data_AF-A0A844XXP2-F1
#
_entry.id   AF-A0A844XXP2-F1
#
_cell.length_a   1.000
_cell.length_b   1.000
_cell.length_c   1.000
_cell.angle_alpha   90.00
_cell.angle_beta   90.00
_cell.angle_gamma   90.00
#
_symmetry.space_group_name_H-M   'P 1'
#
loop_
_entity.id
_entity.type
_entity.pdbx_description
1 polymer ?
#
loop_
_entity_poly.entity_id
_entity_poly.type
_entity_poly.pdbx_seq_one_letter_code
_entity_poly.pdbx_strand_id
1 'polypeptide(L)'
;MGRRIGTFLQRLKKDTTGNLLLMAGAGITALVGAAGISVDTVQWYLWKRQMQQAVDTGAVAGALAMSFGRDHNTAVTSEVGRTANTVHTIELVSTPPTSGAWTGDSGAIEVVATTSRALPFSSVFLSTPPTIRTRAVATAVAIGNPCVRALATDGTGIDVFGGAQVNLGCPVSSNSPGGVSVDLGGSSFLNTDLVMSVGGIDYGSGNLPSNASLVSYGLPVEDPLASRNLTWSPTCNLNNVNVTPGQTRTLDPCRYNNGLRIQGTVYLRPGVYVIDGGSLTINSGAEVFMAPGTTGGVTFILTGNNPTQVATLSVNGSAEIDIRAPTMAEDPLWGGILFYQDRIASDLSNTINGGSDINLHGAIYFPTNDLIYNGDSSQTAQCLLIVTQRVRFGGTNNIDNNCDPDLTTINSSAFTIRVVE
;
A
#
# COMPACT_ATOMS: atom_id res chain seq x y z
N MET A 1 -83.05 -30.53 -42.93
CA MET A 1 -81.68 -30.15 -42.52
C MET A 1 -81.33 -28.68 -42.82
N GLY A 2 -81.69 -28.13 -43.99
CA GLY A 2 -81.33 -26.75 -44.39
C GLY A 2 -81.90 -25.59 -43.54
N ARG A 3 -83.09 -25.74 -42.94
CA ARG A 3 -83.74 -24.67 -42.15
C ARG A 3 -83.07 -24.39 -40.79
N ARG A 4 -82.37 -25.38 -40.22
CA ARG A 4 -81.54 -25.22 -38.99
C ARG A 4 -80.18 -24.58 -39.27
N ILE A 5 -79.60 -24.84 -40.45
CA ILE A 5 -78.34 -24.23 -40.89
C ILE A 5 -78.55 -22.75 -41.24
N GLY A 6 -79.65 -22.41 -41.92
CA GLY A 6 -79.98 -21.02 -42.25
C GLY A 6 -80.25 -20.14 -41.02
N THR A 7 -80.86 -20.69 -39.97
CA THR A 7 -81.10 -19.97 -38.70
C THR A 7 -79.83 -19.83 -37.86
N PHE A 8 -78.91 -20.80 -37.90
CA PHE A 8 -77.58 -20.70 -37.30
C PHE A 8 -76.74 -19.61 -37.97
N LEU A 9 -76.70 -19.58 -39.30
CA LEU A 9 -75.97 -18.57 -40.08
C LEU A 9 -76.56 -17.16 -39.92
N GLN A 10 -77.90 -17.01 -39.84
CA GLN A 10 -78.54 -15.72 -39.54
C GLN A 10 -78.29 -15.24 -38.11
N ARG A 11 -78.17 -16.16 -37.13
CA ARG A 11 -77.77 -15.81 -35.76
C ARG A 11 -76.33 -15.34 -35.72
N LEU A 12 -75.41 -16.04 -36.38
CA LEU A 12 -73.99 -15.66 -36.48
C LEU A 12 -73.80 -14.30 -37.18
N LYS A 13 -74.62 -13.99 -38.19
CA LYS A 13 -74.60 -12.69 -38.90
C LYS A 13 -75.19 -11.54 -38.08
N LYS A 14 -76.02 -11.82 -37.08
CA LYS A 14 -76.63 -10.84 -36.15
C LYS A 14 -75.92 -10.78 -34.79
N ASP A 15 -74.87 -11.60 -34.61
CA ASP A 15 -74.16 -11.73 -33.35
C ASP A 15 -73.12 -10.60 -33.18
N THR A 16 -73.47 -9.56 -32.42
CA THR A 16 -72.57 -8.43 -32.10
C THR A 16 -71.57 -8.75 -30.99
N THR A 17 -71.71 -9.91 -30.33
CA THR A 17 -70.82 -10.39 -29.26
C THR A 17 -69.43 -10.77 -29.78
N GLY A 18 -69.31 -11.07 -31.09
CA GLY A 18 -68.01 -11.31 -31.75
C GLY A 18 -67.07 -10.10 -31.77
N ASN A 19 -67.62 -8.88 -31.75
CA ASN A 19 -66.81 -7.65 -31.72
C ASN A 19 -66.13 -7.46 -30.35
N LEU A 20 -66.80 -7.87 -29.26
CA LEU A 20 -66.21 -7.90 -27.92
C LEU A 20 -65.09 -8.94 -27.84
N LEU A 21 -65.25 -10.11 -28.47
CA LEU A 21 -64.21 -11.15 -28.51
C LEU A 21 -62.97 -10.69 -29.30
N LEU A 22 -63.16 -10.00 -30.41
CA LEU A 22 -62.06 -9.41 -31.19
C LEU A 22 -61.34 -8.30 -30.42
N MET A 23 -62.07 -7.38 -29.78
CA MET A 23 -61.48 -6.31 -28.98
C MET A 23 -60.79 -6.83 -27.72
N ALA A 24 -61.40 -7.79 -27.01
CA ALA A 24 -60.81 -8.43 -25.84
C ALA A 24 -59.58 -9.27 -26.21
N GLY A 25 -59.64 -10.03 -27.30
CA GLY A 25 -58.50 -10.79 -27.82
C GLY A 25 -57.33 -9.89 -28.20
N ALA A 26 -57.58 -8.80 -28.92
CA ALA A 26 -56.56 -7.81 -29.25
C ALA A 26 -55.99 -7.12 -27.98
N GLY A 27 -56.85 -6.76 -27.04
CA GLY A 27 -56.45 -6.13 -25.77
C GLY A 27 -55.58 -7.04 -24.89
N ILE A 28 -55.97 -8.31 -24.72
CA ILE A 28 -55.19 -9.31 -23.97
C ILE A 28 -53.85 -9.57 -24.66
N THR A 29 -53.84 -9.68 -25.99
CA THR A 29 -52.59 -9.87 -26.76
C THR A 29 -51.64 -8.69 -26.58
N ALA A 30 -52.16 -7.46 -26.61
CA ALA A 30 -51.36 -6.26 -26.37
C ALA A 30 -50.81 -6.22 -24.92
N LEU A 31 -51.62 -6.57 -23.92
CA LEU A 31 -51.20 -6.64 -22.52
C LEU A 31 -50.13 -7.71 -22.29
N VAL A 32 -50.31 -8.91 -22.84
CA VAL A 32 -49.33 -10.01 -22.75
C VAL A 32 -48.04 -9.64 -23.49
N GLY A 33 -48.13 -9.01 -24.67
CA GLY A 33 -46.97 -8.52 -25.40
C GLY A 33 -46.17 -7.49 -24.61
N ALA A 34 -46.85 -6.51 -24.00
CA ALA A 34 -46.23 -5.50 -23.16
C ALA A 34 -45.57 -6.10 -21.90
N ALA A 35 -46.24 -7.05 -21.23
CA ALA A 35 -45.68 -7.77 -20.10
C ALA A 35 -44.46 -8.60 -20.51
N GLY A 36 -44.51 -9.28 -21.64
CA GLY A 36 -43.41 -10.07 -22.19
C GLY A 36 -42.16 -9.24 -22.49
N ILE A 37 -42.32 -8.10 -23.16
CA ILE A 37 -41.21 -7.16 -23.42
C ILE A 37 -40.63 -6.63 -22.11
N SER A 38 -41.47 -6.39 -21.10
CA SER A 38 -41.02 -5.93 -19.79
C SER A 38 -40.14 -6.98 -19.09
N VAL A 39 -40.54 -8.26 -19.13
CA VAL A 39 -39.74 -9.37 -18.59
C VAL A 39 -38.38 -9.47 -19.30
N ASP A 40 -38.36 -9.42 -20.63
CA ASP A 40 -37.12 -9.49 -21.41
C ASP A 40 -36.20 -8.29 -21.14
N THR A 41 -36.78 -7.10 -20.97
CA THR A 41 -36.03 -5.88 -20.62
C THR A 41 -35.37 -6.02 -19.25
N VAL A 42 -36.10 -6.55 -18.26
CA VAL A 42 -35.53 -6.85 -16.93
C VAL A 42 -34.39 -7.87 -17.05
N GLN A 43 -34.56 -8.91 -17.86
CA GLN A 43 -33.53 -9.92 -18.07
C GLN A 43 -32.26 -9.34 -18.71
N TRP A 44 -32.38 -8.46 -19.71
CA TRP A 44 -31.24 -7.76 -20.29
C TRP A 44 -30.53 -6.85 -19.27
N TYR A 45 -31.30 -6.15 -18.44
CA TYR A 45 -30.72 -5.32 -17.38
C TYR A 45 -29.94 -6.14 -16.36
N LEU A 46 -30.47 -7.31 -15.96
CA LEU A 46 -29.76 -8.25 -15.08
C LEU A 46 -28.47 -8.77 -15.72
N TRP A 47 -28.51 -9.15 -17.00
CA TRP A 47 -27.30 -9.57 -17.72
C TRP A 47 -26.27 -8.45 -17.83
N LYS A 48 -26.69 -7.20 -18.10
CA LYS A 48 -25.77 -6.06 -18.11
C LYS A 48 -25.07 -5.87 -16.76
N ARG A 49 -25.82 -5.94 -15.65
CA ARG A 49 -25.25 -5.82 -14.30
C ARG A 49 -24.28 -6.95 -13.97
N GLN A 50 -24.66 -8.19 -14.32
CA GLN A 50 -23.83 -9.37 -14.09
C GLN A 50 -22.53 -9.32 -14.92
N MET A 51 -22.63 -8.94 -16.20
CA MET A 51 -21.46 -8.78 -17.06
C MET A 51 -20.58 -7.62 -16.60
N GLN A 52 -21.17 -6.50 -16.15
CA GLN A 52 -20.40 -5.37 -15.62
C GLN A 52 -19.60 -5.82 -14.39
N GLN A 53 -20.25 -6.50 -13.43
CA GLN A 53 -19.57 -7.05 -12.26
C GLN A 53 -18.42 -7.99 -12.65
N ALA A 54 -18.60 -8.81 -13.69
CA ALA A 54 -17.56 -9.73 -14.16
C ALA A 54 -16.37 -9.02 -14.80
N VAL A 55 -16.60 -7.97 -15.61
CA VAL A 55 -15.48 -7.20 -16.18
C VAL A 55 -14.80 -6.33 -15.13
N ASP A 56 -15.53 -5.79 -14.15
CA ASP A 56 -14.98 -5.02 -13.04
C ASP A 56 -14.02 -5.88 -12.19
N THR A 57 -14.47 -7.08 -11.78
CA THR A 57 -13.61 -8.01 -11.03
C THR A 57 -12.48 -8.55 -11.88
N GLY A 58 -12.73 -8.82 -13.16
CA GLY A 58 -11.72 -9.23 -14.13
C GLY A 58 -10.61 -8.18 -14.29
N ALA A 59 -10.96 -6.91 -14.47
CA ALA A 59 -10.01 -5.82 -14.59
C ALA A 59 -9.17 -5.66 -13.32
N VAL A 60 -9.79 -5.69 -12.14
CA VAL A 60 -9.07 -5.65 -10.85
C VAL A 60 -8.11 -6.83 -10.72
N ALA A 61 -8.54 -8.05 -11.07
CA ALA A 61 -7.69 -9.24 -11.04
C ALA A 61 -6.52 -9.14 -12.03
N GLY A 62 -6.76 -8.60 -13.22
CA GLY A 62 -5.72 -8.32 -14.21
C GLY A 62 -4.68 -7.32 -13.69
N ALA A 63 -5.15 -6.19 -13.14
CA ALA A 63 -4.27 -5.16 -12.58
C ALA A 63 -3.47 -5.68 -11.37
N LEU A 64 -4.09 -6.51 -10.52
CA LEU A 64 -3.43 -7.19 -9.41
C LEU A 64 -2.38 -8.21 -9.89
N ALA A 65 -2.70 -9.01 -10.91
CA ALA A 65 -1.74 -9.94 -11.48
C ALA A 65 -0.55 -9.18 -12.09
N MET A 66 -0.82 -8.08 -12.79
CA MET A 66 0.20 -7.21 -13.37
C MET A 66 1.11 -6.59 -12.31
N SER A 67 0.56 -6.13 -11.17
CA SER A 67 1.37 -5.56 -10.08
C SER A 67 2.32 -6.57 -9.45
N PHE A 68 2.02 -7.88 -9.54
CA PHE A 68 2.91 -8.96 -9.11
C PHE A 68 3.78 -9.54 -10.23
N GLY A 69 3.81 -8.93 -11.42
CA GLY A 69 4.56 -9.44 -12.57
C GLY A 69 4.03 -10.77 -13.12
N ARG A 70 2.77 -11.10 -12.87
CA ARG A 70 2.09 -12.32 -13.36
C ARG A 70 1.33 -12.01 -14.66
N ASP A 71 0.94 -13.07 -15.37
CA ASP A 71 0.13 -12.93 -16.59
C ASP A 71 -1.29 -12.42 -16.28
N HIS A 72 -1.53 -11.16 -16.63
CA HIS A 72 -2.81 -10.47 -16.44
C HIS A 72 -3.91 -11.06 -17.33
N ASN A 73 -3.60 -11.56 -18.53
CA ASN A 73 -4.62 -12.09 -19.45
C ASN A 73 -5.28 -13.34 -18.88
N THR A 74 -4.48 -14.24 -18.32
CA THR A 74 -4.98 -15.44 -17.64
C THR A 74 -5.83 -15.07 -16.41
N ALA A 75 -5.39 -14.09 -15.61
CA ALA A 75 -6.14 -13.63 -14.44
C ALA A 75 -7.50 -13.03 -14.82
N VAL A 76 -7.54 -12.15 -15.81
CA VAL A 76 -8.78 -11.56 -16.35
C VAL A 76 -9.70 -12.67 -16.86
N THR A 77 -9.19 -13.57 -17.70
CA THR A 77 -10.01 -14.62 -18.32
C THR A 77 -10.62 -15.56 -17.28
N SER A 78 -9.83 -15.96 -16.29
CA SER A 78 -10.31 -16.80 -15.18
C SER A 78 -11.39 -16.12 -14.35
N GLU A 79 -11.18 -14.86 -13.93
CA GLU A 79 -12.13 -14.16 -13.05
C GLU A 79 -13.40 -13.72 -13.76
N VAL A 80 -13.31 -13.25 -15.01
CA VAL A 80 -14.49 -12.97 -15.83
C VAL A 80 -15.29 -14.26 -16.03
N GLY A 81 -14.63 -15.38 -16.38
CA GLY A 81 -15.30 -16.66 -16.56
C GLY A 81 -16.03 -17.16 -15.31
N ARG A 82 -15.39 -17.02 -14.14
CA ARG A 82 -15.96 -17.40 -12.85
C ARG A 82 -17.14 -16.51 -12.43
N THR A 83 -17.04 -15.20 -12.66
CA THR A 83 -18.00 -14.20 -12.17
C THR A 83 -19.19 -14.02 -13.12
N ALA A 84 -18.96 -14.06 -14.44
CA ALA A 84 -20.00 -13.89 -15.43
C ALA A 84 -21.07 -14.97 -15.32
N ASN A 85 -20.69 -16.23 -15.06
CA ASN A 85 -21.60 -17.36 -14.86
C ASN A 85 -22.76 -17.41 -15.89
N THR A 86 -22.47 -17.03 -17.13
CA THR A 86 -23.38 -16.96 -18.28
C THR A 86 -22.56 -17.10 -19.57
N VAL A 87 -23.23 -17.26 -20.71
CA VAL A 87 -22.55 -17.22 -22.02
C VAL A 87 -21.95 -15.83 -22.23
N HIS A 88 -20.64 -15.77 -22.46
CA HIS A 88 -19.92 -14.52 -22.65
C HIS A 88 -18.78 -14.70 -23.65
N THR A 89 -18.25 -13.58 -24.14
CA THR A 89 -17.05 -13.52 -24.96
C THR A 89 -16.23 -12.33 -24.48
N ILE A 90 -14.94 -12.56 -24.20
CA ILE A 90 -13.99 -11.48 -23.90
C ILE A 90 -13.50 -10.96 -25.25
N GLU A 91 -13.85 -9.71 -25.58
CA GLU A 91 -13.48 -9.09 -26.84
C GLU A 91 -12.08 -8.49 -26.80
N LEU A 92 -11.70 -7.94 -25.64
CA LEU A 92 -10.46 -7.21 -25.47
C LEU A 92 -9.98 -7.34 -24.03
N VAL A 93 -8.68 -7.61 -23.91
CA VAL A 93 -7.88 -7.32 -22.71
C VAL A 93 -6.68 -6.51 -23.20
N SER A 94 -6.51 -5.28 -22.71
CA SER A 94 -5.48 -4.35 -23.20
C SER A 94 -4.77 -3.63 -22.07
N THR A 95 -3.46 -3.45 -22.24
CA THR A 95 -2.61 -2.52 -21.48
C THR A 95 -1.67 -1.80 -22.45
N PRO A 96 -1.67 -0.46 -22.50
CA PRO A 96 -2.62 0.44 -21.83
C PRO A 96 -4.05 0.30 -22.40
N PRO A 97 -5.07 0.90 -21.75
CA PRO A 97 -6.41 1.05 -22.30
C PRO A 97 -6.41 1.70 -23.69
N THR A 98 -7.32 1.26 -24.56
CA THR A 98 -7.46 1.76 -25.94
C THR A 98 -8.28 3.06 -26.03
N SER A 99 -9.03 3.38 -24.98
CA SER A 99 -9.85 4.60 -24.86
C SER A 99 -9.97 5.06 -23.41
N GLY A 100 -10.52 6.24 -23.17
CA GLY A 100 -10.72 6.80 -21.83
C GLY A 100 -9.57 7.66 -21.30
N ALA A 101 -9.63 8.00 -20.02
CA ALA A 101 -8.67 8.86 -19.33
C ALA A 101 -7.33 8.18 -19.06
N TRP A 102 -7.28 6.84 -19.09
CA TRP A 102 -6.13 6.03 -18.69
C TRP A 102 -5.33 5.44 -19.85
N THR A 103 -5.54 5.92 -21.08
CA THR A 103 -4.84 5.43 -22.30
C THR A 103 -3.31 5.58 -22.28
N GLY A 104 -2.78 6.43 -21.41
CA GLY A 104 -1.33 6.61 -21.21
C GLY A 104 -0.74 5.77 -20.07
N ASP A 105 -1.56 5.06 -19.31
CA ASP A 105 -1.11 4.28 -18.14
C ASP A 105 -0.86 2.82 -18.53
N SER A 106 0.41 2.44 -18.64
CA SER A 106 0.81 1.05 -18.90
C SER A 106 0.52 0.10 -17.74
N GLY A 107 0.17 0.60 -16.55
CA GLY A 107 -0.30 -0.21 -15.42
C GLY A 107 -1.81 -0.45 -15.42
N ALA A 108 -2.56 0.24 -16.30
CA ALA A 108 -4.00 0.10 -16.39
C ALA A 108 -4.40 -1.07 -17.30
N ILE A 109 -5.41 -1.83 -16.86
CA ILE A 109 -5.96 -2.98 -17.57
C ILE A 109 -7.38 -2.66 -18.00
N GLU A 110 -7.61 -2.63 -19.32
CA GLU A 110 -8.94 -2.53 -19.93
C GLU A 110 -9.48 -3.92 -20.26
N VAL A 111 -10.70 -4.19 -19.82
CA VAL A 111 -11.44 -5.43 -20.12
C VAL A 111 -12.75 -5.08 -20.79
N VAL A 112 -12.99 -5.67 -21.96
CA VAL A 112 -14.28 -5.58 -22.67
C VAL A 112 -14.83 -6.98 -22.88
N ALA A 113 -16.07 -7.19 -22.46
CA ALA A 113 -16.77 -8.45 -22.67
C ALA A 113 -18.19 -8.21 -23.18
N THR A 114 -18.70 -9.20 -23.90
CA THR A 114 -20.05 -9.22 -24.44
C THR A 114 -20.82 -10.47 -24.05
N THR A 115 -22.15 -10.32 -24.00
CA THR A 115 -23.09 -11.43 -23.94
C THR A 115 -24.23 -11.19 -24.92
N SER A 116 -24.72 -12.25 -25.56
CA SER A 116 -25.85 -12.18 -26.48
C SER A 116 -26.63 -13.48 -26.45
N ARG A 117 -27.93 -13.41 -26.17
CA ARG A 117 -28.81 -14.58 -26.12
C ARG A 117 -30.26 -14.21 -26.43
N ALA A 118 -30.92 -15.05 -27.21
CA ALA A 118 -32.34 -14.90 -27.55
C ALA A 118 -33.21 -15.06 -26.29
N LEU A 119 -34.18 -14.16 -26.13
CA LEU A 119 -35.17 -14.24 -25.05
C LEU A 119 -36.57 -14.55 -25.61
N PRO A 120 -37.44 -15.21 -24.84
CA PRO A 120 -38.69 -15.77 -25.36
C PRO A 120 -39.62 -14.75 -26.02
N PHE A 121 -39.80 -13.57 -25.42
CA PHE A 121 -40.79 -12.60 -25.91
C PHE A 121 -40.25 -11.70 -27.03
N SER A 122 -39.00 -11.26 -26.90
CA SER A 122 -38.31 -10.44 -27.89
C SER A 122 -37.97 -11.23 -29.16
N SER A 123 -37.78 -12.54 -29.07
CA SER A 123 -37.58 -13.41 -30.25
C SER A 123 -38.76 -13.42 -31.23
N VAL A 124 -39.96 -12.99 -30.79
CA VAL A 124 -41.13 -12.84 -31.66
C VAL A 124 -40.95 -11.68 -32.65
N PHE A 125 -40.14 -10.66 -32.30
CA PHE A 125 -39.97 -9.44 -33.09
C PHE A 125 -38.53 -9.19 -33.56
N LEU A 126 -37.53 -9.75 -32.86
CA LEU A 126 -36.11 -9.64 -33.17
C LEU A 126 -35.61 -10.95 -33.78
N SER A 127 -35.10 -10.89 -35.02
CA SER A 127 -34.47 -12.03 -35.70
C SER A 127 -33.05 -12.33 -35.19
N THR A 128 -32.39 -11.33 -34.60
CA THR A 128 -31.06 -11.44 -34.00
C THR A 128 -31.08 -10.95 -32.56
N PRO A 129 -30.56 -11.71 -31.59
CA PRO A 129 -30.49 -11.25 -30.21
C PRO A 129 -29.59 -10.01 -30.09
N PRO A 130 -29.97 -9.02 -29.26
CA PRO A 130 -29.10 -7.88 -29.01
C PRO A 130 -27.80 -8.33 -28.32
N THR A 131 -26.71 -7.62 -28.60
CA THR A 131 -25.42 -7.83 -27.91
C THR A 131 -25.28 -6.79 -26.81
N ILE A 132 -25.10 -7.26 -25.57
CA ILE A 132 -24.82 -6.42 -24.42
C ILE A 132 -23.30 -6.37 -24.26
N ARG A 133 -22.73 -5.16 -24.34
CA ARG A 133 -21.29 -4.90 -24.20
C ARG A 133 -21.01 -4.16 -22.90
N THR A 134 -20.04 -4.65 -22.13
CA THR A 134 -19.57 -4.05 -20.89
C THR A 134 -18.07 -3.81 -20.97
N ARG A 135 -17.60 -2.79 -20.25
CA ARG A 135 -16.20 -2.36 -20.22
C ARG A 135 -15.85 -1.97 -18.80
N ALA A 136 -14.65 -2.31 -18.38
CA ALA A 136 -14.04 -1.83 -17.14
C ALA A 136 -12.56 -1.55 -17.35
N VAL A 137 -12.02 -0.58 -16.61
CA VAL A 137 -10.59 -0.29 -16.50
C VAL A 137 -10.22 -0.30 -15.03
N ALA A 138 -9.18 -1.04 -14.66
CA ALA A 138 -8.61 -0.99 -13.32
C ALA A 138 -7.11 -0.69 -13.39
N THR A 139 -6.61 0.03 -12.39
CA THR A 139 -5.19 0.37 -12.28
C THR A 139 -4.79 0.51 -10.81
N ALA A 140 -3.48 0.60 -10.56
CA ALA A 140 -2.91 0.95 -9.28
C ALA A 140 -3.04 2.46 -9.05
N VAL A 141 -3.69 2.85 -7.95
CA VAL A 141 -3.86 4.24 -7.56
C VAL A 141 -3.14 4.50 -6.24
N ALA A 142 -2.34 5.56 -6.20
CA ALA A 142 -1.64 5.97 -4.99
C ALA A 142 -2.65 6.33 -3.88
N ILE A 143 -2.43 5.79 -2.67
CA ILE A 143 -3.29 6.00 -1.50
C ILE A 143 -2.57 6.73 -0.36
N GLY A 144 -1.25 6.82 -0.39
CA GLY A 144 -0.46 7.56 0.59
C GLY A 144 1.03 7.31 0.45
N ASN A 145 1.82 8.06 1.21
CA ASN A 145 3.28 7.94 1.27
C ASN A 145 3.69 7.60 2.71
N PRO A 146 3.68 6.32 3.11
CA PRO A 146 3.98 5.95 4.48
C PRO A 146 5.43 6.30 4.86
N CYS A 147 5.60 6.99 5.99
CA CYS A 147 6.92 7.30 6.55
C CYS A 147 7.39 6.25 7.56
N VAL A 148 6.52 5.33 7.96
CA VAL A 148 6.91 4.11 8.69
C VAL A 148 6.51 2.89 7.86
N ARG A 149 7.49 2.02 7.62
CA ARG A 149 7.32 0.81 6.83
C ARG A 149 8.01 -0.38 7.48
N ALA A 150 7.22 -1.39 7.81
CA ALA A 150 7.69 -2.70 8.20
C ALA A 150 7.73 -3.64 6.97
N LEU A 151 8.90 -4.18 6.68
CA LEU A 151 9.16 -5.09 5.55
C LEU A 151 9.01 -6.57 5.91
N ALA A 152 8.66 -6.89 7.16
CA ALA A 152 8.48 -8.26 7.63
C ALA A 152 7.58 -9.07 6.69
N THR A 153 7.93 -10.34 6.49
CA THR A 153 7.18 -11.28 5.64
C THR A 153 6.36 -12.27 6.47
N ASP A 154 6.33 -12.10 7.79
CA ASP A 154 5.64 -12.94 8.76
C ASP A 154 5.42 -12.18 10.09
N GLY A 155 4.55 -12.73 10.95
CA GLY A 155 4.30 -12.19 12.30
C GLY A 155 3.80 -10.73 12.32
N THR A 156 4.07 -10.02 13.43
CA THR A 156 3.75 -8.60 13.57
C THR A 156 4.89 -7.75 13.01
N GLY A 157 4.58 -6.89 12.04
CA GLY A 157 5.53 -5.93 11.46
C GLY A 157 5.58 -4.61 12.23
N ILE A 158 4.43 -4.09 12.65
CA ILE A 158 4.34 -2.86 13.47
C ILE A 158 3.65 -3.21 14.80
N ASP A 159 4.32 -2.95 15.90
CA ASP A 159 3.80 -3.15 17.26
C ASP A 159 3.84 -1.82 18.03
N VAL A 160 2.69 -1.36 18.52
CA VAL A 160 2.58 -0.20 19.41
C VAL A 160 1.99 -0.66 20.74
N PHE A 161 2.83 -0.75 21.76
CA PHE A 161 2.49 -1.51 22.97
C PHE A 161 2.35 -0.65 24.23
N GLY A 162 1.71 -1.23 25.25
CA GLY A 162 1.57 -0.64 26.58
C GLY A 162 0.68 0.60 26.58
N GLY A 163 1.27 1.75 26.93
CA GLY A 163 0.61 3.06 26.92
C GLY A 163 1.22 4.04 25.93
N ALA A 164 1.98 3.55 24.95
CA ALA A 164 2.74 4.39 24.02
C ALA A 164 1.84 5.39 23.29
N GLN A 165 2.29 6.63 23.15
CA GLN A 165 1.60 7.69 22.42
C GLN A 165 2.45 8.05 21.20
N VAL A 166 2.09 7.53 20.03
CA VAL A 166 2.87 7.65 18.80
C VAL A 166 2.16 8.59 17.86
N ASN A 167 2.68 9.79 17.70
CA ASN A 167 2.19 10.77 16.74
C ASN A 167 3.04 10.73 15.47
N LEU A 168 2.42 10.32 14.36
CA LEU A 168 3.04 10.27 13.05
C LEU A 168 2.30 11.24 12.12
N GLY A 169 3.01 12.23 11.59
CA GLY A 169 2.48 13.12 10.55
C GLY A 169 2.31 12.45 9.17
N CYS A 170 2.18 11.12 9.10
CA CYS A 170 2.22 10.34 7.87
C CYS A 170 1.46 9.00 8.00
N PRO A 171 1.11 8.35 6.88
CA PRO A 171 0.63 6.96 6.88
C PRO A 171 1.67 5.94 7.39
N VAL A 172 1.20 4.75 7.77
CA VAL A 172 2.08 3.59 8.08
C VAL A 172 1.76 2.39 7.20
N SER A 173 2.74 1.52 6.99
CA SER A 173 2.59 0.31 6.19
C SER A 173 3.29 -0.91 6.80
N SER A 174 2.62 -2.06 6.79
CA SER A 174 3.22 -3.34 7.17
C SER A 174 3.05 -4.37 6.06
N ASN A 175 4.16 -4.96 5.62
CA ASN A 175 4.18 -5.97 4.55
C ASN A 175 3.93 -7.40 5.05
N SER A 176 3.81 -7.61 6.37
CA SER A 176 3.59 -8.96 6.89
C SER A 176 2.18 -9.44 6.52
N PRO A 177 2.03 -10.66 5.95
CA PRO A 177 0.75 -11.30 5.69
C PRO A 177 0.17 -12.03 6.92
N GLY A 178 0.77 -11.85 8.11
CA GLY A 178 0.31 -12.49 9.35
C GLY A 178 -1.12 -12.11 9.72
N GLY A 179 -1.80 -12.98 10.49
CA GLY A 179 -3.14 -12.71 11.00
C GLY A 179 -3.22 -11.44 11.85
N VAL A 180 -2.11 -11.08 12.50
CA VAL A 180 -1.86 -9.76 13.09
C VAL A 180 -0.53 -9.26 12.53
N SER A 181 -0.59 -8.22 11.70
CA SER A 181 0.57 -7.59 11.04
C SER A 181 0.84 -6.20 11.60
N VAL A 182 -0.21 -5.51 12.03
CA VAL A 182 -0.15 -4.32 12.87
C VAL A 182 -0.88 -4.64 14.18
N ASP A 183 -0.21 -4.46 15.31
CA ASP A 183 -0.74 -4.69 16.65
C ASP A 183 -0.69 -3.38 17.46
N LEU A 184 -1.84 -2.90 17.90
CA LEU A 184 -1.97 -1.73 18.77
C LEU A 184 -2.50 -2.19 20.14
N GLY A 185 -1.58 -2.63 20.99
CA GLY A 185 -1.90 -3.25 22.28
C GLY A 185 -2.05 -2.27 23.44
N GLY A 186 -2.89 -2.65 24.41
CA GLY A 186 -3.06 -1.90 25.66
C GLY A 186 -3.84 -0.59 25.47
N SER A 187 -3.36 0.47 26.12
CA SER A 187 -3.92 1.83 25.97
C SER A 187 -3.05 2.70 25.07
N SER A 188 -2.29 2.09 24.16
CA SER A 188 -1.46 2.83 23.20
C SER A 188 -2.32 3.70 22.29
N PHE A 189 -1.74 4.69 21.64
CA PHE A 189 -2.41 5.52 20.65
C PHE A 189 -1.45 5.79 19.50
N LEU A 190 -1.86 5.41 18.29
CA LEU A 190 -1.15 5.69 17.05
C LEU A 190 -1.92 6.76 16.28
N ASN A 191 -1.47 8.00 16.36
CA ASN A 191 -2.04 9.08 15.58
C ASN A 191 -1.48 9.05 14.15
N THR A 192 -2.29 8.58 13.21
CA THR A 192 -2.00 8.56 11.76
C THR A 192 -3.33 8.56 11.00
N ASP A 193 -3.35 9.14 9.80
CA ASP A 193 -4.55 9.21 8.97
C ASP A 193 -4.81 7.91 8.18
N LEU A 194 -3.79 7.06 7.98
CA LEU A 194 -3.90 5.85 7.16
C LEU A 194 -2.96 4.74 7.66
N VAL A 195 -3.54 3.57 7.93
CA VAL A 195 -2.80 2.34 8.24
C VAL A 195 -3.01 1.34 7.10
N MET A 196 -1.92 0.90 6.48
CA MET A 196 -1.91 -0.11 5.43
C MET A 196 -1.24 -1.38 5.93
N SER A 197 -1.81 -2.53 5.59
CA SER A 197 -1.29 -3.82 6.01
C SER A 197 -1.62 -4.90 5.00
N VAL A 198 -0.65 -5.76 4.68
CA VAL A 198 -0.87 -7.00 3.91
C VAL A 198 -1.62 -8.04 4.75
N GLY A 199 -1.46 -8.01 6.06
CA GLY A 199 -2.12 -8.90 7.02
C GLY A 199 -3.22 -8.19 7.80
N GLY A 200 -3.64 -8.79 8.91
CA GLY A 200 -4.63 -8.20 9.81
C GLY A 200 -4.09 -7.00 10.61
N ILE A 201 -5.01 -6.17 11.09
CA ILE A 201 -4.73 -5.03 11.98
C ILE A 201 -5.54 -5.28 13.25
N ASP A 202 -4.86 -5.45 14.39
CA ASP A 202 -5.48 -5.64 15.71
C ASP A 202 -5.39 -4.35 16.54
N TYR A 203 -6.54 -3.90 17.05
CA TYR A 203 -6.64 -2.64 17.79
C TYR A 203 -7.94 -2.58 18.62
N GLY A 204 -7.89 -1.86 19.74
CA GLY A 204 -9.04 -1.51 20.58
C GLY A 204 -9.66 -0.14 20.27
N SER A 205 -10.83 0.11 20.85
CA SER A 205 -11.55 1.39 20.72
C SER A 205 -10.80 2.51 21.46
N GLY A 206 -9.88 3.17 20.78
CA GLY A 206 -9.07 4.24 21.36
C GLY A 206 -7.60 4.19 20.97
N ASN A 207 -7.14 3.15 20.27
CA ASN A 207 -5.75 3.10 19.80
C ASN A 207 -5.50 3.92 18.53
N LEU A 208 -6.54 4.41 17.85
CA LEU A 208 -6.46 5.17 16.61
C LEU A 208 -7.42 6.37 16.63
N PRO A 209 -7.12 7.44 15.87
CA PRO A 209 -8.06 8.52 15.59
C PRO A 209 -9.35 8.00 14.95
N SER A 210 -10.48 8.66 15.23
CA SER A 210 -11.78 8.27 14.67
C SER A 210 -11.89 8.41 13.16
N ASN A 211 -11.01 9.23 12.56
CA ASN A 211 -10.92 9.47 11.12
C ASN A 211 -9.83 8.64 10.42
N ALA A 212 -9.10 7.78 11.15
CA ALA A 212 -8.05 6.96 10.56
C ALA A 212 -8.65 5.95 9.56
N SER A 213 -8.10 5.91 8.34
CA SER A 213 -8.46 4.92 7.33
C SER A 213 -7.63 3.65 7.50
N LEU A 214 -8.27 2.48 7.38
CA LEU A 214 -7.63 1.19 7.53
C LEU A 214 -7.73 0.39 6.23
N VAL A 215 -6.58 -0.04 5.72
CA VAL A 215 -6.47 -0.92 4.55
C VAL A 215 -5.76 -2.19 5.01
N SER A 216 -6.53 -3.15 5.52
CA SER A 216 -6.06 -4.51 5.80
C SER A 216 -6.13 -5.38 4.55
N TYR A 217 -5.32 -6.44 4.51
CA TYR A 217 -5.24 -7.35 3.36
C TYR A 217 -4.97 -6.64 2.02
N GLY A 218 -4.21 -5.54 2.09
CA GLY A 218 -3.80 -4.75 0.95
C GLY A 218 -2.58 -5.32 0.22
N LEU A 219 -2.09 -4.56 -0.75
CA LEU A 219 -0.85 -4.89 -1.45
C LEU A 219 0.38 -4.63 -0.57
N PRO A 220 1.45 -5.44 -0.71
CA PRO A 220 2.73 -5.10 -0.12
C PRO A 220 3.26 -3.81 -0.75
N VAL A 221 3.87 -2.97 0.08
CA VAL A 221 4.44 -1.71 -0.37
C VAL A 221 5.93 -1.88 -0.60
N GLU A 222 6.40 -1.63 -1.83
CA GLU A 222 7.79 -1.89 -2.26
C GLU A 222 8.83 -1.12 -1.46
N ASP A 223 9.90 -1.78 -1.00
CA ASP A 223 11.00 -1.10 -0.30
C ASP A 223 11.60 0.03 -1.18
N PRO A 224 11.48 1.31 -0.76
CA PRO A 224 11.86 2.45 -1.58
C PRO A 224 13.37 2.58 -1.79
N LEU A 225 14.17 1.87 -1.00
CA LEU A 225 15.64 1.86 -1.09
C LEU A 225 16.16 0.51 -1.63
N ALA A 226 15.29 -0.46 -1.94
CA ALA A 226 15.68 -1.78 -2.43
C ALA A 226 16.52 -1.73 -3.71
N SER A 227 16.10 -0.88 -4.65
CA SER A 227 16.71 -0.72 -5.98
C SER A 227 18.01 0.09 -5.98
N ARG A 228 18.30 0.83 -4.90
CA ARG A 228 19.58 1.53 -4.77
C ARG A 228 20.67 0.47 -4.55
N ASN A 229 21.62 0.39 -5.47
CA ASN A 229 22.79 -0.48 -5.37
C ASN A 229 23.81 0.11 -4.38
N LEU A 230 23.40 0.21 -3.11
CA LEU A 230 24.17 0.80 -2.03
C LEU A 230 25.43 -0.04 -1.78
N THR A 231 26.58 0.54 -2.09
CA THR A 231 27.89 -0.06 -1.87
C THR A 231 28.76 0.93 -1.12
N TRP A 232 29.68 0.43 -0.31
CA TRP A 232 30.57 1.26 0.47
C TRP A 232 32.01 0.78 0.34
N SER A 233 32.94 1.73 0.44
CA SER A 233 34.37 1.44 0.52
C SER A 233 34.98 2.39 1.54
N PRO A 234 35.61 1.88 2.61
CA PRO A 234 36.10 2.72 3.68
C PRO A 234 37.39 3.41 3.26
N THR A 235 37.55 4.67 3.65
CA THR A 235 38.73 5.49 3.35
C THR A 235 39.85 5.33 4.37
N CYS A 236 39.55 4.82 5.57
CA CYS A 236 40.49 4.57 6.65
C CYS A 236 39.96 3.51 7.64
N ASN A 237 40.79 3.09 8.60
CA ASN A 237 40.45 2.12 9.63
C ASN A 237 40.84 2.61 11.04
N LEU A 238 39.86 2.62 11.94
CA LEU A 238 39.99 2.85 13.37
C LEU A 238 39.44 1.63 14.12
N ASN A 239 39.88 1.41 15.36
CA ASN A 239 39.44 0.28 16.19
C ASN A 239 39.01 0.79 17.57
N ASN A 240 37.90 0.28 18.09
CA ASN A 240 37.43 0.51 19.47
C ASN A 240 37.43 2.00 19.87
N VAL A 241 36.89 2.87 19.01
CA VAL A 241 36.85 4.30 19.31
C VAL A 241 35.84 4.55 20.41
N ASN A 242 36.31 5.13 21.52
CA ASN A 242 35.50 5.53 22.65
C ASN A 242 35.72 7.02 22.94
N VAL A 243 34.64 7.80 22.95
CA VAL A 243 34.64 9.20 23.40
C VAL A 243 34.09 9.23 24.81
N THR A 244 34.96 9.40 25.80
CA THR A 244 34.61 9.25 27.22
C THR A 244 33.83 10.47 27.75
N PRO A 245 33.12 10.34 28.89
CA PRO A 245 32.44 11.48 29.51
C PRO A 245 33.37 12.68 29.72
N GLY A 246 32.89 13.89 29.41
CA GLY A 246 33.66 15.14 29.48
C GLY A 246 34.69 15.33 28.36
N GLN A 247 34.85 14.38 27.44
CA GLN A 247 35.68 14.53 26.26
C GLN A 247 34.89 15.18 25.12
N THR A 248 35.48 16.17 24.47
CA THR A 248 35.00 16.69 23.18
C THR A 248 35.91 16.18 22.06
N ARG A 249 35.34 15.62 21.00
CA ARG A 249 36.10 15.11 19.86
C ARG A 249 35.38 15.36 18.53
N THR A 250 36.11 15.87 17.54
CA THR A 250 35.65 15.85 16.15
C THR A 250 36.01 14.51 15.53
N LEU A 251 35.04 13.85 14.89
CA LEU A 251 35.25 12.59 14.17
C LEU A 251 35.16 12.81 12.67
N ASP A 252 35.99 12.09 11.92
CA ASP A 252 36.02 12.08 10.46
C ASP A 252 35.39 10.81 9.90
N PRO A 253 34.78 10.85 8.70
CA PRO A 253 34.32 9.66 8.00
C PRO A 253 35.42 8.59 7.90
N CYS A 254 35.14 7.39 8.42
CA CYS A 254 36.10 6.30 8.52
C CYS A 254 35.41 4.94 8.73
N ARG A 255 36.16 3.83 8.67
CA ARG A 255 35.73 2.54 9.24
C ARG A 255 36.09 2.46 10.72
N TYR A 256 35.11 2.18 11.56
CA TYR A 256 35.20 1.97 13.00
C TYR A 256 34.96 0.49 13.27
N ASN A 257 36.05 -0.26 13.40
CA ASN A 257 36.00 -1.70 13.66
C ASN A 257 35.72 -1.96 15.14
N ASN A 258 34.86 -2.96 15.41
CA ASN A 258 34.42 -3.37 16.74
C ASN A 258 33.60 -2.28 17.48
N GLY A 259 32.91 -1.43 16.72
CA GLY A 259 31.99 -0.43 17.24
C GLY A 259 32.57 0.97 17.44
N LEU A 260 31.66 1.89 17.75
CA LEU A 260 31.92 3.30 18.09
C LEU A 260 31.07 3.64 19.31
N ARG A 261 31.73 3.98 20.42
CA ARG A 261 31.07 4.35 21.67
C ARG A 261 31.23 5.84 21.94
N ILE A 262 30.11 6.54 22.12
CA ILE A 262 30.06 7.97 22.37
C ILE A 262 29.41 8.20 23.74
N GLN A 263 30.14 8.87 24.64
CA GLN A 263 29.73 9.18 26.01
C GLN A 263 30.02 10.64 26.40
N GLY A 264 30.70 11.40 25.53
CA GLY A 264 30.97 12.82 25.66
C GLY A 264 30.41 13.58 24.45
N THR A 265 31.03 14.70 24.09
CA THR A 265 30.60 15.53 22.96
C THR A 265 31.34 15.13 21.68
N VAL A 266 30.59 14.86 20.61
CA VAL A 266 31.09 14.53 19.28
C VAL A 266 30.59 15.52 18.25
N TYR A 267 31.52 16.02 17.45
CA TYR A 267 31.24 16.77 16.23
C TYR A 267 31.59 15.92 15.01
N LEU A 268 30.62 15.64 14.14
CA LEU A 268 30.82 14.81 12.94
C LEU A 268 31.10 15.69 11.71
N ARG A 269 32.19 15.45 11.00
CA ARG A 269 32.36 16.02 9.65
C ARG A 269 31.46 15.28 8.65
N PRO A 270 30.91 15.96 7.63
CA PRO A 270 30.06 15.31 6.64
C PRO A 270 30.72 14.11 5.97
N GLY A 271 29.95 13.05 5.73
CA GLY A 271 30.38 11.84 5.02
C GLY A 271 29.91 10.54 5.66
N VAL A 272 30.52 9.44 5.22
CA VAL A 272 30.10 8.08 5.53
C VAL A 272 30.92 7.47 6.67
N TYR A 273 30.24 7.08 7.75
CA TYR A 273 30.81 6.45 8.93
C TYR A 273 30.46 4.96 8.92
N VAL A 274 31.43 4.10 8.64
CA VAL A 274 31.22 2.65 8.58
C VAL A 274 31.52 2.04 9.94
N ILE A 275 30.51 1.46 10.59
CA ILE A 275 30.65 0.73 11.85
C ILE A 275 30.64 -0.75 11.52
N ASP A 276 31.80 -1.40 11.68
CA ASP A 276 32.03 -2.79 11.29
C ASP A 276 32.14 -3.69 12.51
N GLY A 277 31.07 -4.45 12.76
CA GLY A 277 30.87 -5.24 13.98
C GLY A 277 30.70 -4.38 15.25
N GLY A 278 30.35 -5.05 16.35
CA GLY A 278 30.07 -4.37 17.63
C GLY A 278 28.78 -3.54 17.59
N SER A 279 28.83 -2.31 18.09
CA SER A 279 27.68 -1.40 18.07
C SER A 279 28.11 0.06 17.88
N LEU A 280 27.25 0.84 17.24
CA LEU A 280 27.21 2.29 17.40
C LEU A 280 26.42 2.60 18.67
N THR A 281 27.11 2.96 19.74
CA THR A 281 26.49 3.24 21.03
C THR A 281 26.61 4.72 21.36
N ILE A 282 25.47 5.40 21.48
CA ILE A 282 25.37 6.76 21.99
C ILE A 282 24.78 6.66 23.40
N ASN A 283 25.60 6.92 24.42
CA ASN A 283 25.21 6.79 25.81
C ASN A 283 24.42 8.00 26.33
N SER A 284 23.75 7.80 27.46
CA SER A 284 23.08 8.89 28.19
C SER A 284 24.05 10.05 28.47
N GLY A 285 23.60 11.28 28.24
CA GLY A 285 24.40 12.50 28.38
C GLY A 285 25.47 12.71 27.31
N ALA A 286 25.52 11.87 26.27
CA ALA A 286 26.32 12.15 25.09
C ALA A 286 25.67 13.24 24.23
N GLU A 287 26.50 14.04 23.59
CA GLU A 287 26.11 15.11 22.68
C GLU A 287 26.68 14.79 21.29
N VAL A 288 25.84 14.72 20.25
CA VAL A 288 26.26 14.37 18.90
C VAL A 288 25.71 15.38 17.90
N PHE A 289 26.62 16.18 17.33
CA PHE A 289 26.26 17.28 16.44
C PHE A 289 27.04 17.22 15.12
N MET A 290 26.52 17.92 14.12
CA MET A 290 27.32 18.26 12.93
C MET A 290 28.49 19.18 13.30
N ALA A 291 29.65 18.99 12.69
CA ALA A 291 30.81 19.82 12.94
C ALA A 291 30.56 21.29 12.51
N PRO A 292 30.90 22.28 13.35
CA PRO A 292 30.67 23.69 13.03
C PRO A 292 31.36 24.10 11.72
N GLY A 293 30.67 24.92 10.93
CA GLY A 293 31.20 25.44 9.66
C GLY A 293 31.28 24.40 8.53
N THR A 294 30.64 23.24 8.69
CA THR A 294 30.50 22.25 7.61
C THR A 294 29.14 22.33 6.94
N THR A 295 29.12 22.07 5.63
CA THR A 295 27.91 21.90 4.83
C THR A 295 27.88 20.47 4.32
N GLY A 296 26.84 19.72 4.66
CA GLY A 296 26.74 18.29 4.34
C GLY A 296 25.96 17.54 5.42
N GLY A 297 25.73 16.25 5.18
CA GLY A 297 25.18 15.34 6.16
C GLY A 297 26.08 14.15 6.44
N VAL A 298 25.61 13.27 7.32
CA VAL A 298 26.30 12.04 7.70
C VAL A 298 25.45 10.82 7.39
N THR A 299 26.11 9.72 7.06
CA THR A 299 25.47 8.42 6.95
C THR A 299 26.25 7.41 7.77
N PHE A 300 25.57 6.75 8.69
CA PHE A 300 26.11 5.62 9.43
C PHE A 300 25.75 4.31 8.74
N ILE A 301 26.77 3.55 8.37
CA ILE A 301 26.63 2.21 7.80
C ILE A 301 26.97 1.20 8.89
N LEU A 302 26.00 0.39 9.29
CA LEU A 302 26.18 -0.71 10.20
C LEU A 302 26.41 -1.99 9.38
N THR A 303 27.62 -2.54 9.44
CA THR A 303 28.02 -3.72 8.66
C THR A 303 28.81 -4.71 9.54
N GLY A 304 29.19 -5.84 8.98
CA GLY A 304 29.89 -6.92 9.67
C GLY A 304 30.36 -7.98 8.68
N ASN A 305 31.14 -8.95 9.17
CA ASN A 305 31.66 -10.03 8.33
C ASN A 305 30.71 -11.23 8.20
N ASN A 306 29.63 -11.28 8.98
CA ASN A 306 28.60 -12.32 8.89
C ASN A 306 27.24 -11.80 9.41
N PRO A 307 26.13 -12.49 9.09
CA PRO A 307 24.78 -12.02 9.39
C PRO A 307 24.48 -11.66 10.84
N THR A 308 25.05 -12.37 11.81
CA THR A 308 24.75 -12.16 13.24
C THR A 308 25.76 -11.27 13.95
N GLN A 309 26.78 -10.79 13.24
CA GLN A 309 27.81 -9.89 13.76
C GLN A 309 27.83 -8.54 13.04
N VAL A 310 26.77 -8.21 12.27
CA VAL A 310 26.58 -6.84 11.78
C VAL A 310 26.41 -5.90 12.97
N ALA A 311 27.01 -4.72 12.88
CA ALA A 311 26.89 -3.72 13.93
C ALA A 311 25.42 -3.35 14.19
N THR A 312 25.12 -2.99 15.44
CA THR A 312 23.78 -2.53 15.86
C THR A 312 23.82 -1.07 16.30
N LEU A 313 22.68 -0.38 16.20
CA LEU A 313 22.47 0.94 16.78
C LEU A 313 21.90 0.82 18.20
N SER A 314 22.51 1.53 19.14
CA SER A 314 22.01 1.68 20.51
C SER A 314 22.12 3.15 20.93
N VAL A 315 20.98 3.83 20.97
CA VAL A 315 20.85 5.17 21.57
C VAL A 315 20.20 5.02 22.94
N ASN A 316 20.90 5.47 23.96
CA ASN A 316 20.41 5.48 25.34
C ASN A 316 19.78 6.84 25.67
N GLY A 317 18.79 6.83 26.56
CA GLY A 317 18.00 8.03 26.85
C GLY A 317 18.82 9.18 27.43
N SER A 318 18.31 10.40 27.26
CA SER A 318 18.98 11.67 27.61
C SER A 318 20.28 11.95 26.85
N ALA A 319 20.49 11.35 25.68
CA ALA A 319 21.45 11.86 24.71
C ALA A 319 20.86 13.05 23.95
N GLU A 320 21.69 14.03 23.61
CA GLU A 320 21.35 15.13 22.71
C GLU A 320 21.97 14.85 21.34
N ILE A 321 21.14 14.76 20.32
CA ILE A 321 21.55 14.39 18.96
C ILE A 321 20.90 15.35 17.98
N ASP A 322 21.69 16.04 17.18
CA ASP A 322 21.21 16.83 16.04
C ASP A 322 22.09 16.57 14.82
N ILE A 323 21.61 15.65 13.98
CA ILE A 323 22.31 15.18 12.79
C ILE A 323 21.33 14.97 11.64
N ARG A 324 21.84 15.13 10.41
CA ARG A 324 21.06 14.91 9.19
C ARG A 324 21.79 14.04 8.19
N ALA A 325 21.02 13.31 7.39
CA ALA A 325 21.50 12.65 6.19
C ALA A 325 22.03 13.68 5.16
N PRO A 326 22.95 13.28 4.28
CA PRO A 326 23.31 14.11 3.12
C PRO A 326 22.12 14.25 2.19
N THR A 327 22.05 15.33 1.40
CA THR A 327 21.10 15.44 0.29
C THR A 327 21.59 14.62 -0.91
N MET A 328 20.74 14.37 -1.91
CA MET A 328 21.15 13.70 -3.15
C MET A 328 22.21 14.49 -3.94
N ALA A 329 22.27 15.82 -3.77
CA ALA A 329 23.30 16.67 -4.37
C ALA A 329 24.63 16.61 -3.62
N GLU A 330 24.59 16.39 -2.30
CA GLU A 330 25.78 16.22 -1.44
C GLU A 330 26.38 14.82 -1.58
N ASP A 331 25.54 13.77 -1.64
CA ASP A 331 25.95 12.39 -1.87
C ASP A 331 24.90 11.66 -2.73
N PRO A 332 25.16 11.38 -4.03
CA PRO A 332 24.21 10.69 -4.90
C PRO A 332 23.90 9.25 -4.48
N LEU A 333 24.78 8.60 -3.72
CA LEU A 333 24.62 7.21 -3.31
C LEU A 333 23.94 7.10 -1.94
N TRP A 334 24.24 7.99 -1.01
CA TRP A 334 23.73 7.96 0.37
C TRP A 334 22.72 9.07 0.70
N GLY A 335 22.40 9.92 -0.26
CA GLY A 335 21.42 11.00 -0.12
C GLY A 335 20.11 10.51 0.49
N GLY A 336 19.69 11.17 1.57
CA GLY A 336 18.49 10.87 2.34
C GLY A 336 18.63 9.72 3.36
N ILE A 337 19.76 9.03 3.44
CA ILE A 337 19.97 7.89 4.36
C ILE A 337 20.85 8.31 5.54
N LEU A 338 20.30 8.28 6.76
CA LEU A 338 21.02 8.62 7.98
C LEU A 338 21.63 7.37 8.63
N PHE A 339 20.83 6.31 8.76
CA PHE A 339 21.27 5.01 9.26
C PHE A 339 20.93 3.93 8.24
N TYR A 340 21.93 3.15 7.88
CA TYR A 340 21.81 1.99 7.00
C TYR A 340 22.36 0.77 7.74
N GLN A 341 21.61 -0.32 7.77
CA GLN A 341 22.13 -1.62 8.21
C GLN A 341 22.24 -2.56 7.01
N ASP A 342 23.41 -3.17 6.90
CA ASP A 342 23.76 -4.08 5.81
C ASP A 342 22.74 -5.22 5.71
N ARG A 343 22.29 -5.51 4.49
CA ARG A 343 21.25 -6.52 4.20
C ARG A 343 21.68 -7.93 4.55
N ILE A 344 22.98 -8.17 4.75
CA ILE A 344 23.45 -9.47 5.25
C ILE A 344 22.97 -9.74 6.68
N ALA A 345 22.64 -8.70 7.45
CA ALA A 345 22.28 -8.81 8.85
C ALA A 345 21.00 -9.64 9.05
N SER A 346 20.97 -10.48 10.08
CA SER A 346 19.82 -11.32 10.44
C SER A 346 19.70 -11.44 11.94
N ASP A 347 18.46 -11.45 12.45
CA ASP A 347 18.11 -11.70 13.85
C ASP A 347 18.75 -10.72 14.85
N LEU A 348 18.96 -9.47 14.44
CA LEU A 348 19.45 -8.38 15.28
C LEU A 348 18.34 -7.38 15.59
N SER A 349 18.55 -6.61 16.66
CA SER A 349 17.65 -5.54 17.06
C SER A 349 18.44 -4.26 17.31
N ASN A 350 17.92 -3.16 16.78
CA ASN A 350 18.43 -1.81 16.97
C ASN A 350 17.50 -1.07 17.92
N THR A 351 18.06 -0.25 18.80
CA THR A 351 17.27 0.45 19.82
C THR A 351 17.57 1.94 19.81
N ILE A 352 16.50 2.73 19.77
CA ILE A 352 16.53 4.16 20.04
C ILE A 352 15.67 4.41 21.27
N ASN A 353 16.31 4.79 22.38
CA ASN A 353 15.63 5.29 23.56
C ASN A 353 15.68 6.82 23.54
N GLY A 354 14.49 7.43 23.57
CA GLY A 354 14.22 8.86 23.60
C GLY A 354 14.90 9.58 24.76
N GLY A 355 15.14 10.87 24.55
CA GLY A 355 15.75 11.83 25.46
C GLY A 355 15.27 13.24 25.09
N SER A 356 15.65 14.23 25.89
CA SER A 356 15.23 15.63 25.77
C SER A 356 15.30 16.20 24.35
N ASP A 357 16.30 15.80 23.56
CA ASP A 357 16.63 16.47 22.30
C ASP A 357 17.25 15.48 21.28
N ILE A 358 16.45 14.57 20.70
CA ILE A 358 16.88 13.69 19.60
C ILE A 358 16.24 14.15 18.29
N ASN A 359 17.01 14.88 17.49
CA ASN A 359 16.65 15.36 16.16
C ASN A 359 17.41 14.58 15.08
N LEU A 360 16.70 13.68 14.39
CA LEU A 360 17.24 12.82 13.34
C LEU A 360 16.54 13.15 12.03
N HIS A 361 17.28 13.71 11.08
CA HIS A 361 16.74 14.00 9.74
C HIS A 361 17.26 12.99 8.73
N GLY A 362 16.38 12.21 8.12
CA GLY A 362 16.77 11.22 7.12
C GLY A 362 16.03 9.88 7.24
N ALA A 363 16.52 8.87 6.53
CA ALA A 363 16.01 7.52 6.60
C ALA A 363 16.78 6.66 7.63
N ILE A 364 16.03 5.91 8.43
CA ILE A 364 16.50 4.73 9.16
C ILE A 364 16.13 3.51 8.33
N TYR A 365 17.13 2.87 7.72
CA TYR A 365 16.95 1.75 6.81
C TYR A 365 17.60 0.46 7.34
N PHE A 366 16.79 -0.37 7.99
CA PHE A 366 17.17 -1.66 8.58
C PHE A 366 16.33 -2.80 7.97
N PRO A 367 16.47 -3.11 6.67
CA PRO A 367 15.48 -3.88 5.91
C PRO A 367 15.28 -5.33 6.40
N THR A 368 16.26 -5.90 7.10
CA THR A 368 16.27 -7.30 7.55
C THR A 368 16.31 -7.46 9.07
N ASN A 369 16.17 -6.37 9.83
CA ASN A 369 16.27 -6.40 11.30
C ASN A 369 15.30 -5.44 11.98
N ASP A 370 15.13 -5.64 13.28
CA ASP A 370 14.13 -4.96 14.07
C ASP A 370 14.62 -3.59 14.57
N LEU A 371 13.69 -2.66 14.72
CA LEU A 371 13.86 -1.40 15.41
C LEU A 371 12.92 -1.32 16.62
N ILE A 372 13.47 -1.07 17.79
CA ILE A 372 12.71 -0.67 18.97
C ILE A 372 12.92 0.83 19.16
N TYR A 373 11.83 1.58 19.05
CA TYR A 373 11.81 3.02 19.20
C TYR A 373 11.00 3.38 20.44
N ASN A 374 11.70 3.71 21.52
CA ASN A 374 11.09 4.09 22.80
C ASN A 374 11.20 5.59 23.00
N GLY A 375 10.22 6.38 22.58
CA GLY A 375 10.27 7.83 22.72
C GLY A 375 9.98 8.35 24.13
N ASP A 376 10.22 9.65 24.34
CA ASP A 376 9.81 10.39 25.54
C ASP A 376 8.99 11.65 25.21
N SER A 377 8.49 12.35 26.23
CA SER A 377 7.60 13.52 26.05
C SER A 377 8.25 14.75 25.42
N SER A 378 9.58 14.80 25.34
CA SER A 378 10.37 15.92 24.82
C SER A 378 10.87 15.69 23.39
N GLN A 379 10.83 14.45 22.94
CA GLN A 379 11.31 14.10 21.61
C GLN A 379 10.50 14.76 20.51
N THR A 380 11.19 15.43 19.59
CA THR A 380 10.67 15.85 18.30
C THR A 380 11.63 15.35 17.21
N ALA A 381 11.19 14.39 16.42
CA ALA A 381 11.90 14.01 15.21
C ALA A 381 11.21 14.67 14.03
N GLN A 382 11.95 15.49 13.29
CA GLN A 382 11.48 16.01 12.02
C GLN A 382 12.02 15.12 10.92
N CYS A 383 11.16 14.71 10.01
CA CYS A 383 11.61 14.12 8.74
C CYS A 383 12.36 12.81 8.84
N LEU A 384 11.68 11.87 9.51
CA LEU A 384 12.16 10.53 9.68
C LEU A 384 11.40 9.57 8.78
N LEU A 385 12.11 8.94 7.84
CA LEU A 385 11.62 7.79 7.11
C LEU A 385 12.13 6.51 7.78
N ILE A 386 11.25 5.73 8.37
CA ILE A 386 11.60 4.44 9.00
C ILE A 386 11.23 3.31 8.05
N VAL A 387 12.22 2.54 7.63
CA VAL A 387 12.05 1.33 6.82
C VAL A 387 12.85 0.21 7.47
N THR A 388 12.16 -0.66 8.20
CA THR A 388 12.79 -1.73 8.99
C THR A 388 12.12 -3.08 8.70
N GLN A 389 12.69 -4.20 9.15
CA GLN A 389 11.96 -5.47 9.07
C GLN A 389 10.72 -5.41 9.95
N ARG A 390 10.91 -5.12 11.25
CA ARG A 390 9.83 -4.83 12.20
C ARG A 390 10.15 -3.56 12.96
N VAL A 391 9.10 -2.89 13.43
CA VAL A 391 9.23 -1.71 14.29
C VAL A 391 8.32 -1.85 15.49
N ARG A 392 8.87 -1.59 16.67
CA ARG A 392 8.14 -1.59 17.94
C ARG A 392 8.23 -0.21 18.56
N PHE A 393 7.09 0.42 18.79
CA PHE A 393 7.02 1.72 19.44
C PHE A 393 6.62 1.58 20.91
N GLY A 394 7.47 2.11 21.78
CA GLY A 394 7.21 2.32 23.20
C GLY A 394 7.26 3.82 23.56
N GLY A 395 6.68 4.19 24.70
CA GLY A 395 6.74 5.57 25.19
C GLY A 395 6.03 6.60 24.30
N THR A 396 6.35 7.88 24.48
CA THR A 396 5.74 8.97 23.71
C THR A 396 6.65 9.30 22.54
N ASN A 397 6.18 9.19 21.30
CA ASN A 397 6.97 9.48 20.10
C ASN A 397 6.25 10.58 19.34
N ASN A 398 6.91 11.71 19.09
CA ASN A 398 6.35 12.77 18.25
C ASN A 398 7.23 12.92 17.00
N ILE A 399 6.81 12.26 15.91
CA ILE A 399 7.48 12.29 14.62
C ILE A 399 6.67 13.19 13.69
N ASP A 400 7.11 14.43 13.55
CA ASP A 400 6.51 15.40 12.64
C ASP A 400 7.16 15.26 11.27
N ASN A 401 6.43 14.72 10.31
CA ASN A 401 6.96 14.41 8.98
C ASN A 401 6.64 15.49 7.94
N ASN A 402 6.70 16.77 8.34
CA ASN A 402 6.58 17.92 7.44
C ASN A 402 7.94 18.25 6.81
N CYS A 403 8.26 17.62 5.67
CA CYS A 403 9.62 17.58 5.14
C CYS A 403 9.95 18.48 3.98
N ASP A 404 11.21 18.93 3.99
CA ASP A 404 11.87 19.55 2.85
C ASP A 404 11.90 18.58 1.65
N PRO A 405 11.77 19.05 0.40
CA PRO A 405 11.84 18.24 -0.82
C PRO A 405 12.97 17.20 -0.93
N ASP A 406 14.06 17.29 -0.17
CA ASP A 406 15.17 16.34 -0.30
C ASP A 406 14.80 14.88 0.04
N LEU A 407 13.89 14.66 1.02
CA LEU A 407 13.33 13.33 1.28
C LEU A 407 12.21 12.93 0.32
N THR A 408 11.63 13.89 -0.41
CA THR A 408 10.60 13.59 -1.43
C THR A 408 11.16 12.85 -2.65
N THR A 409 12.49 12.76 -2.76
CA THR A 409 13.17 11.95 -3.79
C THR A 409 13.09 10.45 -3.52
N ILE A 410 12.88 10.03 -2.27
CA ILE A 410 12.67 8.62 -1.91
C ILE A 410 11.19 8.30 -2.15
N ASN A 411 10.89 7.58 -3.23
CA ASN A 411 9.52 7.21 -3.58
C ASN A 411 8.95 6.21 -2.56
N SER A 412 8.23 6.71 -1.56
CA SER A 412 7.55 5.90 -0.55
C SER A 412 6.08 5.64 -0.88
N SER A 413 5.63 5.83 -2.12
CA SER A 413 4.21 5.69 -2.48
C SER A 413 3.67 4.28 -2.24
N ALA A 414 2.47 4.24 -1.67
CA ALA A 414 1.65 3.05 -1.52
C ALA A 414 0.45 3.10 -2.46
N PHE A 415 0.05 1.95 -2.98
CA PHE A 415 -0.98 1.84 -4.01
C PHE A 415 -2.07 0.85 -3.61
N THR A 416 -3.26 1.08 -4.15
CA THR A 416 -4.36 0.10 -4.15
C THR A 416 -4.85 -0.13 -5.57
N ILE A 417 -5.35 -1.33 -5.86
CA ILE A 417 -5.99 -1.62 -7.15
C ILE A 417 -7.47 -1.27 -7.06
N ARG A 418 -7.98 -0.47 -8.00
CA ARG A 418 -9.41 -0.19 -8.09
C ARG A 418 -9.86 -0.03 -9.55
N VAL A 419 -11.15 -0.24 -9.78
CA VAL A 419 -11.81 0.16 -11.03
C VAL A 419 -11.87 1.68 -11.09
N VAL A 420 -11.48 2.24 -12.22
CA VAL A 420 -11.39 3.69 -12.48
C VAL A 420 -12.32 4.15 -13.60
N GLU A 421 -12.77 3.22 -14.45
CA GLU A 421 -13.80 3.39 -15.48
C GLU A 421 -14.59 2.10 -15.64
#